data_AF-E9GRW7-F1
#
_entry.id   AF-E9GRW7-F1
#
_cell.length_a   1.000
_cell.length_b   1.000
_cell.length_c   1.000
_cell.angle_alpha   90.00
_cell.angle_beta   90.00
_cell.angle_gamma   90.00
#
_symmetry.space_group_name_H-M   'P 1'
#
loop_
_entity.id
_entity.type
_entity.pdbx_description
1 polymer ?
#
loop_
_entity_poly.entity_id
_entity_poly.type
_entity_poly.pdbx_seq_one_letter_code
_entity_poly.pdbx_strand_id
1 'polypeptide(L)'
;MKEEADNFLLPELLPQPLQVNSSKLDAGSALDGDKGLKHEELLSILWIGLKNGLVYGFAFGLFPCCLLKLSEMSGGSDSIGPVRSVFPNGDHSQLCLLVDVRAGSSEVLLMTVETPLITHCLKELYGLGFLYRQITGLMDCLISAQKALQEAWEDALVDLESKMVRYESNDGKSSLSVDLMELLMFGHAGIKLEKFLVTDLTDKGLKRIGQAVELSYSNMQKLLIKHIVCGNYQLSHYLTQLCGLAKQEDRFSCLGLQVNSCLAAYRAAGSFTAKTAELQQVIDGSVKYLKTFFRWLYVTILRLSDEPIPPELATSTQQDVRFIANFLAKDFETDGQVRLDRIGQYLRNE
;
A
#
# COMPACT_ATOMS: atom_id res chain seq x y z
N MET A 1 -5.45 5.95 49.65
CA MET A 1 -6.35 5.35 48.65
C MET A 1 -5.78 5.71 47.29
N LYS A 2 -5.24 4.72 46.58
CA LYS A 2 -4.76 4.88 45.20
C LYS A 2 -5.99 4.94 44.32
N GLU A 3 -6.26 6.09 43.71
CA GLU A 3 -7.15 6.13 42.55
C GLU A 3 -6.42 5.45 41.39
N GLU A 4 -6.91 4.28 40.99
CA GLU A 4 -6.65 3.68 39.69
C GLU A 4 -7.20 4.65 38.64
N ALA A 5 -6.35 5.58 38.18
CA ALA A 5 -6.70 6.51 37.12
C ALA A 5 -6.77 5.74 35.79
N ASP A 6 -8.00 5.44 35.36
CA ASP A 6 -8.48 5.33 33.98
C ASP A 6 -7.42 5.14 32.88
N ASN A 7 -6.86 3.93 32.78
CA ASN A 7 -6.17 3.45 31.56
C ASN A 7 -7.15 3.12 30.41
N PHE A 8 -8.45 3.41 30.56
CA PHE A 8 -9.50 3.03 29.61
C PHE A 8 -9.55 3.85 28.31
N LEU A 9 -8.67 4.84 28.13
CA LEU A 9 -8.70 5.74 26.97
C LEU A 9 -7.48 5.64 26.04
N LEU A 10 -6.45 4.88 26.41
CA LEU A 10 -5.29 4.71 25.53
C LEU A 10 -5.51 3.53 24.59
N PRO A 11 -5.53 3.76 23.26
CA PRO A 11 -5.55 2.69 22.28
C PRO A 11 -4.45 1.68 22.56
N GLU A 12 -4.81 0.40 22.68
CA GLU A 12 -3.82 -0.66 22.83
C GLU A 12 -2.97 -0.73 21.56
N LEU A 13 -1.64 -0.67 21.73
CA LEU A 13 -0.69 -0.68 20.63
C LEU A 13 -0.62 -2.07 20.01
N LEU A 14 -1.06 -2.20 18.77
CA LEU A 14 -0.77 -3.39 17.98
C LEU A 14 0.71 -3.35 17.52
N PRO A 15 1.39 -4.52 17.42
CA PRO A 15 2.76 -4.58 16.90
C PRO A 15 2.83 -3.95 15.50
N GLN A 16 3.76 -3.02 15.28
CA GLN A 16 3.90 -2.38 13.96
C GLN A 16 4.19 -3.44 12.88
N PRO A 17 3.59 -3.31 11.68
CA PRO A 17 3.90 -4.19 10.57
C PRO A 17 5.34 -3.93 10.13
N LEU A 18 6.06 -4.99 9.75
CA LEU A 18 7.43 -4.89 9.25
C LEU A 18 7.46 -3.91 8.07
N GLN A 19 8.36 -2.93 8.11
CA GLN A 19 8.58 -2.05 6.95
C GLN A 19 9.09 -2.88 5.76
N VAL A 20 8.55 -2.59 4.58
CA VAL A 20 8.98 -3.24 3.34
C VAL A 20 10.33 -2.65 2.94
N ASN A 21 11.42 -3.29 3.37
CA ASN A 21 12.75 -2.97 2.90
C ASN A 21 13.00 -3.74 1.59
N SER A 22 13.11 -3.00 0.48
CA SER A 22 13.34 -3.52 -0.87
C SER A 22 14.62 -4.37 -1.03
N SER A 23 15.50 -4.39 -0.03
CA SER A 23 16.78 -5.11 -0.10
C SER A 23 16.84 -6.44 0.67
N LYS A 24 15.91 -6.76 1.58
CA LYS A 24 15.95 -8.03 2.35
C LYS A 24 14.55 -8.48 2.82
N LEU A 25 13.85 -9.27 2.00
CA LEU A 25 12.56 -9.89 2.34
C LEU A 25 12.64 -11.09 3.31
N ASP A 26 13.84 -11.59 3.63
CA ASP A 26 14.03 -12.78 4.51
C ASP A 26 14.99 -12.56 5.69
N ALA A 27 15.38 -11.32 6.01
CA ALA A 27 16.04 -11.06 7.29
C ALA A 27 14.97 -10.79 8.34
N GLY A 28 14.83 -11.71 9.30
CA GLY A 28 14.26 -11.43 10.61
C GLY A 28 15.11 -10.39 11.35
N SER A 29 15.16 -9.16 10.84
CA SER A 29 15.59 -8.02 11.61
C SER A 29 14.34 -7.50 12.30
N ALA A 30 14.21 -7.81 13.59
CA ALA A 30 13.52 -6.94 14.50
C ALA A 30 14.02 -5.52 14.22
N LEU A 31 13.21 -4.72 13.54
CA LEU A 31 13.58 -3.36 13.21
C LEU A 31 13.55 -2.56 14.51
N ASP A 32 14.74 -2.29 14.98
CA ASP A 32 15.12 -1.24 15.92
C ASP A 32 14.87 0.16 15.31
N GLY A 33 13.78 0.32 14.55
CA GLY A 33 13.48 1.49 13.71
C GLY A 33 12.55 2.51 14.35
N ASP A 34 11.94 2.20 15.49
CA ASP A 34 11.10 3.13 16.24
C ASP A 34 11.22 2.95 17.77
N LYS A 35 12.42 2.60 18.26
CA LYS A 35 12.72 2.72 19.70
C LYS A 35 12.97 4.17 20.16
N GLY A 36 12.81 5.14 19.25
CA GLY A 36 13.07 6.55 19.51
C GLY A 36 11.91 7.30 20.17
N LEU A 37 10.66 6.94 19.88
CA LEU A 37 9.50 7.60 20.46
C LEU A 37 9.07 6.85 21.72
N LYS A 38 9.86 7.05 22.80
CA LYS A 38 9.39 6.78 24.16
C LYS A 38 7.99 7.37 24.30
N HIS A 39 7.06 6.62 24.90
CA HIS A 39 5.73 7.11 25.25
C HIS A 39 5.85 8.52 25.82
N GLU A 40 5.49 9.54 25.03
CA GLU A 40 5.23 10.85 25.57
C GLU A 40 3.93 10.68 26.34
N GLU A 41 4.03 10.58 27.67
CA GLU A 41 2.89 10.54 28.58
C GLU A 41 2.09 11.85 28.54
N LEU A 42 2.61 12.89 27.87
CA LEU A 42 2.05 14.23 27.80
C LEU A 42 1.85 14.67 26.34
N LEU A 43 0.78 15.41 26.10
CA LEU A 43 0.49 16.00 24.79
C LEU A 43 1.52 17.10 24.48
N SER A 44 2.29 16.92 23.40
CA SER A 44 3.15 17.97 22.85
C SER A 44 2.45 18.66 21.67
N ILE A 45 2.46 20.00 21.62
CA ILE A 45 1.88 20.78 20.50
C ILE A 45 2.96 21.65 19.88
N LEU A 46 3.22 21.43 18.59
CA LEU A 46 4.09 22.26 17.78
C LEU A 46 3.29 23.42 17.18
N TRP A 47 3.67 24.65 17.50
CA TRP A 47 3.07 25.85 16.94
C TRP A 47 3.92 26.45 15.82
N ILE A 48 3.30 26.77 14.69
CA ILE A 48 3.96 27.32 13.50
C ILE A 48 3.27 28.60 13.08
N GLY A 49 3.96 29.73 13.20
CA GLY A 49 3.53 31.02 12.68
C GLY A 49 3.97 31.22 11.22
N LEU A 50 3.06 31.68 10.37
CA LEU A 50 3.33 31.96 8.95
C LEU A 50 3.41 33.46 8.66
N LYS A 51 3.99 33.78 7.50
CA LYS A 51 4.15 35.17 7.03
C LYS A 51 2.84 35.87 6.66
N ASN A 52 1.77 35.10 6.47
CA ASN A 52 0.44 35.58 6.11
C ASN A 52 -0.49 35.75 7.33
N GLY A 53 0.05 35.79 8.54
CA GLY A 53 -0.75 35.97 9.76
C GLY A 53 -1.55 34.73 10.20
N LEU A 54 -1.22 33.54 9.66
CA LEU A 54 -1.79 32.27 10.12
C LEU A 54 -0.88 31.63 11.18
N VAL A 55 -1.48 30.98 12.17
CA VAL A 55 -0.77 30.16 13.15
C VAL A 55 -1.38 28.76 13.16
N TYR A 56 -0.57 27.73 12.95
CA TYR A 56 -0.97 26.33 12.99
C TYR A 56 -0.51 25.68 14.29
N GLY A 57 -1.35 24.80 14.85
CA GLY A 57 -1.00 23.91 15.96
C GLY A 57 -1.02 22.45 15.49
N PHE A 58 0.06 21.72 15.74
CA PHE A 58 0.21 20.31 15.42
C PHE A 58 0.46 19.48 16.67
N ALA A 59 -0.48 18.60 17.02
CA ALA A 59 -0.28 17.63 18.09
C ALA A 59 0.78 16.60 17.68
N PHE A 60 1.75 16.39 18.57
CA PHE A 60 2.95 15.58 18.36
C PHE A 60 3.73 15.92 17.08
N GLY A 61 3.60 17.17 16.59
CA GLY A 61 4.21 17.64 15.34
C GLY A 61 3.62 17.03 14.06
N LEU A 62 2.54 16.24 14.13
CA LEU A 62 2.00 15.48 13.00
C LEU A 62 0.52 15.77 12.75
N PHE A 63 -0.30 15.79 13.79
CA PHE A 63 -1.75 15.93 13.66
C PHE A 63 -2.14 17.42 13.68
N PRO A 64 -2.59 18.02 12.56
CA PRO A 64 -3.06 19.40 12.55
C PRO A 64 -4.33 19.52 13.40
N CYS A 65 -4.21 20.17 14.56
CA CYS A 65 -5.30 20.27 15.54
C CYS A 65 -5.85 21.69 15.71
N CYS A 66 -5.13 22.72 15.24
CA CYS A 66 -5.56 24.10 15.37
C CYS A 66 -5.10 24.96 14.20
N LEU A 67 -5.95 25.90 13.76
CA LEU A 67 -5.64 26.96 12.83
C LEU A 67 -6.19 28.28 13.37
N LEU A 68 -5.31 29.20 13.73
CA LEU A 68 -5.66 30.55 14.15
C LEU A 68 -5.41 31.51 12.99
N LYS A 69 -6.48 32.21 12.59
CA LYS A 69 -6.40 33.29 11.62
C LYS A 69 -6.40 34.62 12.37
N LEU A 70 -5.22 35.22 12.52
CA LEU A 70 -5.09 36.40 13.37
C LEU A 70 -5.92 37.57 12.84
N SER A 71 -6.06 37.69 11.52
CA SER A 71 -6.82 38.78 10.87
C SER A 71 -8.30 38.79 11.24
N GLU A 72 -8.87 37.62 11.59
CA GLU A 72 -10.26 37.50 12.04
C GLU A 72 -10.41 37.83 13.53
N MET A 73 -9.31 37.81 14.29
CA MET A 73 -9.29 38.00 15.76
C MET A 73 -8.86 39.40 16.18
N SER A 74 -8.07 40.11 15.36
CA SER A 74 -7.90 41.55 15.54
C SER A 74 -9.17 42.25 15.07
N GLY A 75 -10.03 42.69 15.98
CA GLY A 75 -11.26 43.43 15.64
C GLY A 75 -11.07 44.77 14.91
N GLY A 76 -9.89 45.03 14.33
CA GLY A 76 -9.54 46.20 13.52
C GLY A 76 -9.27 45.84 12.06
N SER A 77 -9.51 46.79 11.16
CA SER A 77 -9.34 46.67 9.70
C SER A 77 -7.88 46.59 9.22
N ASP A 78 -6.91 46.38 10.11
CA ASP A 78 -5.50 46.43 9.78
C ASP A 78 -5.00 45.06 9.29
N SER A 79 -4.26 45.08 8.19
CA SER A 79 -3.69 43.89 7.56
C SER A 79 -2.57 43.31 8.42
N ILE A 80 -2.88 42.27 9.20
CA ILE A 80 -1.87 41.60 10.03
C ILE A 80 -0.70 41.07 9.18
N GLY A 81 0.51 41.40 9.60
CA GLY A 81 1.75 41.00 8.98
C GLY A 81 2.27 39.62 9.44
N PRO A 82 3.55 39.32 9.19
CA PRO A 82 4.16 38.04 9.55
C PRO A 82 4.19 37.81 11.07
N VAL A 83 3.95 36.56 11.47
CA VAL A 83 4.15 36.10 12.86
C VAL A 83 5.64 35.90 13.09
N ARG A 84 6.23 36.64 14.05
CA ARG A 84 7.66 36.56 14.40
C ARG A 84 7.95 35.45 15.39
N SER A 85 7.09 35.31 16.41
CA SER A 85 7.25 34.27 17.42
C SER A 85 5.92 33.90 18.07
N VAL A 86 5.89 32.66 18.54
CA VAL A 86 4.73 32.04 19.20
C VAL A 86 5.20 31.46 20.52
N PHE A 87 4.58 31.90 21.62
CA PHE A 87 4.91 31.49 22.98
C PHE A 87 3.67 30.87 23.63
N PRO A 88 3.53 29.54 23.62
CA PRO A 88 2.46 28.88 24.34
C PRO A 88 2.72 28.91 25.85
N ASN A 89 1.66 29.09 26.64
CA ASN A 89 1.72 28.88 28.08
C ASN A 89 1.82 27.38 28.41
N GLY A 90 2.43 27.03 29.55
CA GLY A 90 2.68 25.64 29.93
C GLY A 90 1.42 24.81 30.21
N ASP A 91 0.30 25.47 30.49
CA ASP A 91 -1.04 24.87 30.70
C ASP A 91 -1.89 24.83 29.41
N HIS A 92 -1.34 25.29 28.28
CA HIS A 92 -2.04 25.45 27.00
C HIS A 92 -3.29 26.34 27.05
N SER A 93 -3.47 27.17 28.09
CA SER A 93 -4.65 28.04 28.23
C SER A 93 -4.56 29.32 27.41
N GLN A 94 -3.34 29.77 27.12
CA GLN A 94 -3.07 31.00 26.40
C GLN A 94 -1.88 30.84 25.46
N LEU A 95 -1.94 31.59 24.36
CA LEU A 95 -0.90 31.70 23.34
C LEU A 95 -0.51 33.17 23.17
N CYS A 96 0.73 33.51 23.50
CA CYS A 96 1.28 34.84 23.28
C CYS A 96 1.98 34.91 21.92
N LEU A 97 1.62 35.89 21.10
CA LEU A 97 2.07 36.03 19.72
C LEU A 97 2.70 37.40 19.52
N LEU A 98 3.91 37.43 18.95
CA LEU A 98 4.51 38.67 18.43
C LEU A 98 4.33 38.71 16.92
N VAL A 99 3.64 39.74 16.45
CA VAL A 99 3.18 39.83 15.06
C VAL A 99 3.43 41.23 14.54
N ASP A 100 3.83 41.35 13.28
CA ASP A 100 4.01 42.66 12.66
C ASP A 100 2.65 43.28 12.32
N VAL A 101 2.50 44.58 12.59
CA VAL A 101 1.25 45.30 12.28
C VAL A 101 0.99 45.34 10.77
N ARG A 102 2.05 45.46 9.96
CA ARG A 102 2.01 45.33 8.49
C ARG A 102 3.29 44.67 7.99
N ALA A 103 3.24 44.04 6.82
CA ALA A 103 4.44 43.48 6.21
C ALA A 103 5.51 44.57 5.97
N GLY A 104 6.65 44.48 6.67
CA GLY A 104 7.76 45.44 6.56
C GLY A 104 7.71 46.63 7.52
N SER A 105 6.73 46.72 8.43
CA SER A 105 6.73 47.74 9.49
C SER A 105 7.65 47.36 10.65
N SER A 106 8.27 48.35 11.29
CA SER A 106 8.99 48.15 12.57
C SER A 106 8.03 48.01 13.76
N GLU A 107 6.75 48.33 13.59
CA GLU A 107 5.73 48.19 14.61
C GLU A 107 5.34 46.71 14.80
N VAL A 108 5.44 46.25 16.04
CA VAL A 108 5.11 44.89 16.46
C VAL A 108 3.96 44.95 17.45
N LEU A 109 2.98 44.08 17.25
CA LEU A 109 1.85 43.86 18.13
C LEU A 109 2.12 42.62 18.99
N LEU A 110 1.93 42.75 20.30
CA LEU A 110 1.81 41.60 21.20
C LEU A 110 0.32 41.25 21.32
N MET A 111 -0.04 40.06 20.85
CA MET A 111 -1.40 39.52 20.94
C MET A 111 -1.41 38.33 21.90
N THR A 112 -2.37 38.30 22.81
CA THR A 112 -2.62 37.12 23.65
C THR A 112 -3.93 36.49 23.21
N VAL A 113 -3.89 35.22 22.86
CA VAL A 113 -5.05 34.44 22.43
C VAL A 113 -5.36 33.41 23.49
N GLU A 114 -6.58 33.43 24.00
CA GLU A 114 -7.06 32.40 24.92
C GLU A 114 -7.44 31.13 24.13
N THR A 115 -6.99 29.97 24.60
CA THR A 115 -7.22 28.66 24.00
C THR A 115 -7.96 27.70 24.95
N PRO A 116 -9.13 28.10 25.50
CA PRO A 116 -9.83 27.32 26.53
C PRO A 116 -10.28 25.94 26.04
N LEU A 117 -10.61 25.81 24.75
CA LEU A 117 -11.00 24.54 24.15
C LEU A 117 -9.86 23.51 24.17
N ILE A 118 -8.63 23.97 23.91
CA ILE A 118 -7.45 23.10 23.92
C ILE A 118 -7.20 22.58 25.34
N THR A 119 -7.22 23.46 26.35
CA THR A 119 -7.07 23.08 27.76
C THR A 119 -8.18 22.14 28.23
N HIS A 120 -9.43 22.38 27.82
CA HIS A 120 -10.55 21.52 28.19
C HIS A 120 -10.44 20.12 27.58
N CYS A 121 -9.93 20.02 26.34
CA CYS A 121 -9.92 18.79 25.56
C CYS A 121 -8.53 18.14 25.43
N LEU A 122 -7.60 18.38 26.37
CA LEU A 122 -6.22 17.89 26.26
C LEU A 122 -6.15 16.35 26.12
N LYS A 123 -6.99 15.62 26.87
CA LYS A 123 -7.01 14.15 26.83
C LYS A 123 -7.58 13.63 25.51
N GLU A 124 -8.61 14.28 25.00
CA GLU A 124 -9.25 13.99 23.72
C GLU A 124 -8.29 14.29 22.56
N LEU A 125 -7.61 15.44 22.59
CA LEU A 125 -6.58 15.81 21.61
C LEU A 125 -5.39 14.85 21.63
N TYR A 126 -4.98 14.39 22.82
CA TYR A 126 -3.98 13.32 22.94
C TYR A 126 -4.44 12.04 22.23
N GLY A 127 -5.65 11.57 22.53
CA GLY A 127 -6.21 10.36 21.92
C GLY A 127 -6.32 10.46 20.40
N LEU A 128 -6.78 11.61 19.88
CA LEU A 128 -6.87 11.86 18.45
C LEU A 128 -5.50 11.97 17.79
N GLY A 129 -4.55 12.70 18.39
CA GLY A 129 -3.19 12.82 17.87
C GLY A 129 -2.47 11.47 17.81
N PHE A 130 -2.69 10.63 18.82
CA PHE A 130 -2.17 9.27 18.85
C PHE A 130 -2.78 8.42 17.74
N LEU A 131 -4.11 8.36 17.63
CA LEU A 131 -4.78 7.58 16.59
C LEU A 131 -4.41 8.07 15.19
N TYR A 132 -4.33 9.38 14.99
CA TYR A 132 -3.92 9.99 13.73
C TYR A 132 -2.51 9.54 13.34
N ARG A 133 -1.56 9.53 14.28
CA ARG A 133 -0.19 9.04 14.05
C ARG A 133 -0.20 7.57 13.62
N GLN A 134 -0.92 6.71 14.33
CA GLN A 134 -0.99 5.28 14.00
C GLN A 134 -1.64 5.04 12.64
N ILE A 135 -2.76 5.70 12.35
CA ILE A 135 -3.48 5.59 11.09
C ILE A 135 -2.62 6.06 9.93
N THR A 136 -1.98 7.23 10.05
CA THR A 136 -1.13 7.79 8.98
C THR A 136 0.08 6.90 8.72
N GLY A 137 0.77 6.43 9.77
CA GLY A 137 1.91 5.52 9.62
C GLY A 137 1.53 4.19 8.97
N LEU A 138 0.35 3.65 9.28
CA LEU A 138 -0.16 2.44 8.62
C LEU A 138 -0.53 2.70 7.16
N MET A 139 -1.12 3.85 6.84
CA MET A 139 -1.43 4.23 5.47
C MET A 139 -0.14 4.31 4.62
N ASP A 140 0.91 4.94 5.15
CA ASP A 140 2.21 5.03 4.46
C ASP A 140 2.84 3.64 4.24
N CYS A 141 2.73 2.74 5.23
CA CYS A 141 3.19 1.36 5.11
C CYS A 141 2.40 0.59 4.03
N LEU A 142 1.07 0.74 4.01
CA LEU A 142 0.20 0.10 3.02
C LEU A 142 0.48 0.60 1.60
N ILE A 143 0.65 1.91 1.41
CA ILE A 143 1.00 2.52 0.12
C ILE A 143 2.35 1.98 -0.37
N SER A 144 3.34 1.90 0.53
CA SER A 144 4.67 1.38 0.19
C SER A 144 4.61 -0.12 -0.17
N ALA A 145 3.83 -0.92 0.57
CA ALA A 145 3.65 -2.34 0.29
C ALA A 145 2.89 -2.58 -1.02
N GLN A 146 1.89 -1.76 -1.33
CA GLN A 146 1.16 -1.80 -2.60
C GLN A 146 2.12 -1.50 -3.77
N LYS A 147 2.97 -0.48 -3.65
CA LYS A 147 3.97 -0.17 -4.67
C LYS A 147 4.96 -1.31 -4.88
N ALA A 148 5.48 -1.89 -3.80
CA ALA A 148 6.38 -3.05 -3.90
C ALA A 148 5.70 -4.28 -4.53
N LEU A 149 4.40 -4.48 -4.27
CA LEU A 149 3.60 -5.53 -4.90
C LEU A 149 3.45 -5.29 -6.41
N GLN A 150 3.21 -4.03 -6.81
CA GLN A 150 3.13 -3.64 -8.21
C GLN A 150 4.46 -3.87 -8.94
N GLU A 151 5.58 -3.44 -8.34
CA GLU A 151 6.92 -3.66 -8.91
C GLU A 151 7.24 -5.16 -9.08
N ALA A 152 6.95 -5.98 -8.07
CA ALA A 152 7.14 -7.43 -8.14
C ALA A 152 6.29 -8.07 -9.25
N TRP A 153 5.06 -7.59 -9.45
CA TRP A 153 4.17 -8.04 -10.53
C TRP A 153 4.70 -7.63 -11.90
N GLU A 154 5.12 -6.38 -12.08
CA GLU A 154 5.68 -5.89 -13.34
C GLU A 154 6.90 -6.72 -13.74
N ASP A 155 7.80 -7.03 -12.80
CA ASP A 155 8.99 -7.84 -13.08
C ASP A 155 8.68 -9.32 -13.32
N ALA A 156 7.53 -9.84 -12.87
CA ALA A 156 7.25 -11.27 -12.84
C ALA A 156 7.23 -11.93 -14.24
N LEU A 157 6.75 -11.23 -15.26
CA LEU A 157 6.47 -11.81 -16.58
C LEU A 157 7.27 -11.17 -17.72
N VAL A 158 8.02 -10.09 -17.47
CA VAL A 158 8.78 -9.34 -18.48
C VAL A 158 9.71 -10.24 -19.31
N ASP A 159 10.45 -11.13 -18.66
CA ASP A 159 11.38 -12.04 -19.36
C ASP A 159 10.67 -12.98 -20.34
N LEU A 160 9.47 -13.44 -19.97
CA LEU A 160 8.69 -14.35 -20.81
C LEU A 160 7.99 -13.59 -21.93
N GLU A 161 7.33 -12.48 -21.61
CA GLU A 161 6.66 -11.61 -22.58
C GLU A 161 7.63 -11.08 -23.62
N SER A 162 8.84 -10.68 -23.23
CA SER A 162 9.87 -10.21 -24.18
C SER A 162 10.29 -11.28 -25.19
N LYS A 163 10.34 -12.56 -24.79
CA LYS A 163 10.60 -13.68 -25.70
C LYS A 163 9.41 -13.94 -26.63
N MET A 164 8.19 -13.86 -26.10
CA MET A 164 6.96 -14.07 -26.87
C MET A 164 6.76 -12.96 -27.92
N VAL A 165 6.98 -11.70 -27.58
CA VAL A 165 6.91 -10.57 -28.53
C VAL A 165 7.92 -10.70 -29.67
N ARG A 166 9.14 -11.19 -29.39
CA ARG A 166 10.15 -11.49 -30.43
C ARG A 166 9.67 -12.57 -31.41
N TYR A 167 8.88 -13.53 -30.96
CA TYR A 167 8.31 -14.57 -31.82
C TYR A 167 7.29 -14.01 -32.81
N GLU A 168 6.41 -13.11 -32.35
CA GLU A 168 5.35 -12.51 -33.16
C GLU A 168 5.91 -11.55 -34.21
N SER A 169 6.96 -10.81 -33.85
CA SER A 169 7.60 -9.81 -34.71
C SER A 169 8.28 -10.40 -35.97
N ASN A 170 8.59 -11.70 -35.98
CA ASN A 170 9.45 -12.30 -37.00
C ASN A 170 8.74 -12.75 -38.29
N ASP A 171 7.40 -12.84 -38.36
CA ASP A 171 6.76 -13.40 -39.58
C ASP A 171 5.28 -13.06 -39.87
N GLY A 172 4.54 -12.40 -38.97
CA GLY A 172 3.18 -11.87 -39.25
C GLY A 172 2.06 -12.84 -39.72
N LYS A 173 2.33 -14.15 -39.85
CA LYS A 173 1.43 -15.14 -40.46
C LYS A 173 0.57 -15.95 -39.46
N SER A 174 1.00 -16.09 -38.22
CA SER A 174 0.31 -16.82 -37.14
C SER A 174 0.67 -16.20 -35.79
N SER A 175 -0.31 -16.13 -34.87
CA SER A 175 -0.06 -15.72 -33.49
C SER A 175 0.48 -16.89 -32.66
N LEU A 176 1.26 -16.58 -31.63
CA LEU A 176 1.89 -17.60 -30.79
C LEU A 176 0.85 -18.50 -30.10
N SER A 177 -0.33 -17.97 -29.76
CA SER A 177 -1.41 -18.74 -29.13
C SER A 177 -1.92 -19.86 -30.05
N VAL A 178 -2.09 -19.57 -31.35
CA VAL A 178 -2.57 -20.53 -32.36
C VAL A 178 -1.54 -21.62 -32.56
N ASP A 179 -0.26 -21.25 -32.72
CA ASP A 179 0.81 -22.23 -32.92
C ASP A 179 0.99 -23.14 -31.68
N LEU A 180 0.86 -22.61 -30.47
CA LEU A 180 0.86 -23.40 -29.23
C LEU A 180 -0.39 -24.28 -29.09
N MET A 181 -1.55 -23.82 -29.56
CA MET A 181 -2.78 -24.61 -29.56
C MET A 181 -2.69 -25.78 -30.53
N GLU A 182 -2.16 -25.58 -31.73
CA GLU A 182 -1.91 -26.66 -32.69
C GLU A 182 -0.94 -27.70 -32.11
N LEU A 183 0.13 -27.24 -31.47
CA LEU A 183 1.06 -28.12 -30.77
C LEU A 183 0.38 -28.91 -29.65
N LEU A 184 -0.50 -28.29 -28.87
CA LEU A 184 -1.25 -28.95 -27.81
C LEU A 184 -2.22 -30.02 -28.36
N MET A 185 -2.92 -29.71 -29.44
CA MET A 185 -3.98 -30.55 -30.00
C MET A 185 -3.45 -31.69 -30.87
N PHE A 186 -2.45 -31.41 -31.69
CA PHE A 186 -1.93 -32.35 -32.68
C PHE A 186 -0.58 -32.95 -32.28
N GLY A 187 0.16 -32.35 -31.34
CA GLY A 187 1.46 -32.83 -30.89
C GLY A 187 2.62 -32.54 -31.84
N HIS A 188 2.41 -31.74 -32.89
CA HIS A 188 3.43 -31.36 -33.86
C HIS A 188 3.63 -29.85 -33.82
N ALA A 189 4.89 -29.40 -33.77
CA ALA A 189 5.23 -27.99 -33.86
C ALA A 189 5.56 -27.63 -35.32
N GLY A 190 5.09 -26.48 -35.81
CA GLY A 190 5.59 -25.93 -37.06
C GLY A 190 7.05 -25.51 -36.94
N ILE A 191 7.78 -25.47 -38.07
CA ILE A 191 9.23 -25.16 -38.12
C ILE A 191 9.59 -23.88 -37.34
N LYS A 192 8.74 -22.85 -37.45
CA LYS A 192 8.93 -21.57 -36.74
C LYS A 192 8.83 -21.76 -35.21
N LEU A 193 7.80 -22.45 -34.75
CA LEU A 193 7.57 -22.71 -33.32
C LEU A 193 8.65 -23.63 -32.75
N GLU A 194 9.01 -24.68 -33.46
CA GLU A 194 10.06 -25.61 -33.06
C GLU A 194 11.40 -24.89 -32.90
N LYS A 195 11.80 -24.07 -33.89
CA LYS A 195 13.02 -23.25 -33.78
C LYS A 195 12.98 -22.33 -32.56
N PHE A 196 11.87 -21.65 -32.32
CA PHE A 196 11.71 -20.79 -31.15
C PHE A 196 11.83 -21.57 -29.84
N LEU A 197 11.11 -22.68 -29.69
CA LEU A 197 11.08 -23.49 -28.47
C LEU A 197 12.44 -24.12 -28.16
N VAL A 198 13.11 -24.66 -29.18
CA VAL A 198 14.39 -25.37 -29.02
C VAL A 198 15.58 -24.42 -28.96
N THR A 199 15.59 -23.35 -29.77
CA THR A 199 16.77 -22.48 -29.95
C THR A 199 16.70 -21.18 -29.14
N ASP A 200 15.56 -20.49 -29.11
CA ASP A 200 15.45 -19.15 -28.49
C ASP A 200 14.98 -19.22 -27.04
N LEU A 201 14.00 -20.07 -26.76
CA LEU A 201 13.49 -20.31 -25.42
C LEU A 201 14.41 -21.26 -24.66
N THR A 202 14.71 -22.43 -25.26
CA THR A 202 15.52 -23.54 -24.72
C THR A 202 14.94 -24.16 -23.44
N ASP A 203 15.31 -25.40 -23.14
CA ASP A 203 14.92 -26.09 -21.90
C ASP A 203 15.47 -25.35 -20.65
N LYS A 204 16.74 -24.91 -20.72
CA LYS A 204 17.42 -24.18 -19.64
C LYS A 204 16.84 -22.79 -19.44
N GLY A 205 16.52 -22.09 -20.52
CA GLY A 205 15.89 -20.77 -20.47
C GLY A 205 14.48 -20.85 -19.89
N LEU A 206 13.69 -21.86 -20.28
CA LEU A 206 12.36 -22.06 -19.71
C LEU A 206 12.41 -22.38 -18.20
N LYS A 207 13.35 -23.23 -17.76
CA LYS A 207 13.56 -23.51 -16.32
C LYS A 207 13.90 -22.24 -15.54
N ARG A 208 14.79 -21.40 -16.08
CA ARG A 208 15.19 -20.14 -15.43
C ARG A 208 14.00 -19.19 -15.30
N ILE A 209 13.23 -19.01 -16.37
CA ILE A 209 12.02 -18.17 -16.37
C ILE A 209 10.99 -18.73 -15.37
N GLY A 210 10.72 -20.04 -15.40
CA GLY A 210 9.77 -20.66 -14.47
C GLY A 210 10.16 -20.46 -13.00
N GLN A 211 11.44 -20.58 -12.66
CA GLN A 211 11.95 -20.30 -11.30
C GLN A 211 11.81 -18.82 -10.92
N ALA A 212 12.10 -17.90 -11.83
CA ALA A 212 11.95 -16.47 -11.60
C ALA A 212 10.48 -16.09 -11.35
N VAL A 213 9.57 -16.63 -12.15
CA VAL A 213 8.12 -16.45 -12.00
C VAL A 213 7.65 -17.02 -10.66
N GLU A 214 8.03 -18.26 -10.31
CA GLU A 214 7.63 -18.88 -9.03
C GLU A 214 8.12 -18.07 -7.82
N LEU A 215 9.36 -17.55 -7.88
CA LEU A 215 9.91 -16.68 -6.85
C LEU A 215 9.14 -15.34 -6.76
N SER A 216 8.85 -14.70 -7.89
CA SER A 216 8.11 -13.44 -7.91
C SER A 216 6.71 -13.60 -7.31
N TYR A 217 5.96 -14.64 -7.71
CA TYR A 217 4.64 -14.91 -7.17
C TYR A 217 4.66 -15.26 -5.67
N SER A 218 5.66 -16.00 -5.20
CA SER A 218 5.88 -16.24 -3.77
C SER A 218 6.13 -14.94 -3.01
N ASN A 219 6.92 -14.03 -3.58
CA ASN A 219 7.15 -12.71 -3.01
C ASN A 219 5.88 -11.86 -3.00
N MET A 220 5.09 -11.86 -4.08
CA MET A 220 3.79 -11.18 -4.14
C MET A 220 2.83 -11.69 -3.05
N GLN A 221 2.71 -13.00 -2.86
CA GLN A 221 1.91 -13.59 -1.78
C GLN A 221 2.40 -13.16 -0.40
N LYS A 222 3.72 -13.19 -0.16
CA LYS A 222 4.31 -12.73 1.11
C LYS A 222 4.00 -11.24 1.34
N LEU A 223 4.17 -10.38 0.34
CA LEU A 223 3.87 -8.94 0.42
C LEU A 223 2.40 -8.69 0.74
N LEU A 224 1.50 -9.35 0.01
CA LEU A 224 0.07 -9.23 0.20
C LEU A 224 -0.35 -9.64 1.61
N ILE A 225 0.02 -10.84 2.05
CA ILE A 225 -0.45 -11.39 3.33
C ILE A 225 0.22 -10.68 4.50
N LYS A 226 1.55 -10.56 4.50
CA LYS A 226 2.29 -10.08 5.68
C LYS A 226 2.23 -8.57 5.86
N HIS A 227 2.10 -7.80 4.78
CA HIS A 227 2.14 -6.34 4.85
C HIS A 227 0.77 -5.72 4.58
N ILE A 228 0.12 -6.07 3.46
CA ILE A 228 -1.15 -5.43 3.08
C ILE A 228 -2.30 -5.89 3.97
N VAL A 229 -2.53 -7.21 4.05
CA VAL A 229 -3.63 -7.77 4.84
C VAL A 229 -3.45 -7.44 6.33
N CYS A 230 -2.28 -7.73 6.90
CA CYS A 230 -1.99 -7.40 8.30
C CYS A 230 -2.10 -5.90 8.59
N GLY A 231 -1.51 -5.04 7.76
CA GLY A 231 -1.57 -3.59 7.94
C GLY A 231 -3.00 -3.06 7.88
N ASN A 232 -3.83 -3.60 6.98
CA ASN A 232 -5.23 -3.19 6.86
C ASN A 232 -6.10 -3.67 8.04
N TYR A 233 -5.83 -4.84 8.62
CA TYR A 233 -6.49 -5.27 9.85
C TYR A 233 -6.18 -4.32 11.01
N GLN A 234 -4.92 -3.88 11.14
CA GLN A 234 -4.54 -2.90 12.16
C GLN A 234 -5.16 -1.53 11.90
N LEU A 235 -5.21 -1.08 10.65
CA LEU A 235 -5.89 0.15 10.25
C LEU A 235 -7.38 0.08 10.63
N SER A 236 -8.04 -1.03 10.29
CA SER A 236 -9.45 -1.27 10.62
C SER A 236 -9.71 -1.25 12.12
N HIS A 237 -8.77 -1.77 12.92
CA HIS A 237 -8.83 -1.70 14.37
C HIS A 237 -8.80 -0.25 14.87
N TYR A 238 -7.82 0.57 14.46
CA TYR A 238 -7.75 1.97 14.87
C TYR A 238 -8.92 2.81 14.35
N LEU A 239 -9.41 2.55 13.13
CA LEU A 239 -10.62 3.18 12.60
C LEU A 239 -11.87 2.81 13.41
N THR A 240 -11.95 1.58 13.93
CA THR A 240 -13.04 1.16 14.81
C THR A 240 -12.99 1.93 16.13
N GLN A 241 -11.79 2.11 16.70
CA GLN A 241 -11.62 2.95 17.90
C GLN A 241 -12.01 4.40 17.63
N LEU A 242 -11.58 4.97 16.50
CA LEU A 242 -11.94 6.33 16.09
C LEU A 242 -13.46 6.49 15.93
N CYS A 243 -14.15 5.48 15.37
CA CYS A 243 -15.61 5.44 15.31
C CYS A 243 -16.24 5.39 16.72
N GLY A 244 -15.61 4.69 17.67
CA GLY A 244 -16.02 4.67 19.07
C GLY A 244 -15.94 6.04 19.73
N LEU A 245 -14.82 6.74 19.54
CA LEU A 245 -14.63 8.11 20.03
C LEU A 245 -15.63 9.09 19.39
N ALA A 246 -15.89 8.96 18.09
CA ALA A 246 -16.83 9.82 17.39
C ALA A 246 -18.26 9.72 17.95
N LYS A 247 -18.66 8.55 18.47
CA LYS A 247 -19.98 8.34 19.10
C LYS A 247 -20.10 9.00 20.48
N GLN A 248 -19.00 9.35 21.12
CA GLN A 248 -18.98 10.14 22.35
C GLN A 248 -19.12 11.63 21.99
N GLU A 249 -20.31 11.99 21.50
CA GLU A 249 -20.61 13.34 21.01
C GLU A 249 -20.46 14.39 22.12
N ASP A 250 -20.68 14.03 23.38
CA ASP A 250 -20.47 14.89 24.54
C ASP A 250 -19.01 15.38 24.67
N ARG A 251 -18.03 14.56 24.25
CA ARG A 251 -16.60 14.87 24.38
C ARG A 251 -15.97 15.31 23.06
N PHE A 252 -16.26 14.62 21.97
CA PHE A 252 -15.55 14.80 20.70
C PHE A 252 -16.27 15.68 19.68
N SER A 253 -17.54 16.06 19.91
CA SER A 253 -18.26 16.95 18.99
C SER A 253 -17.62 18.34 18.92
N CYS A 254 -17.12 18.86 20.05
CA CYS A 254 -16.47 20.16 20.12
C CYS A 254 -15.15 20.23 19.36
N LEU A 255 -14.51 19.07 19.11
CA LEU A 255 -13.31 18.93 18.28
C LEU A 255 -13.63 18.70 16.80
N GLY A 256 -14.92 18.66 16.43
CA GLY A 256 -15.37 18.47 15.05
C GLY A 256 -15.27 17.03 14.54
N LEU A 257 -15.12 16.04 15.42
CA LEU A 257 -15.09 14.62 15.02
C LEU A 257 -16.48 14.16 14.59
N GLN A 258 -16.63 13.82 13.30
CA GLN A 258 -17.92 13.44 12.72
C GLN A 258 -18.04 11.92 12.56
N VAL A 259 -19.08 11.34 13.18
CA VAL A 259 -19.39 9.90 13.11
C VAL A 259 -19.48 9.40 11.66
N ASN A 260 -20.16 10.16 10.79
CA ASN A 260 -20.36 9.77 9.40
C ASN A 260 -19.05 9.65 8.62
N SER A 261 -18.10 10.57 8.86
CA SER A 261 -16.79 10.58 8.22
C SER A 261 -15.93 9.40 8.69
N CYS A 262 -15.94 9.10 9.99
CA CYS A 262 -15.25 7.93 10.55
C CYS A 262 -15.82 6.63 10.00
N LEU A 263 -17.15 6.51 9.93
CA LEU A 263 -17.82 5.33 9.35
C LEU A 263 -17.53 5.18 7.85
N ALA A 264 -17.45 6.28 7.09
CA ALA A 264 -17.08 6.24 5.68
C ALA A 264 -15.65 5.70 5.51
N ALA A 265 -14.70 6.19 6.31
CA ALA A 265 -13.32 5.70 6.30
C ALA A 265 -13.24 4.21 6.69
N TYR A 266 -13.96 3.79 7.73
CA TYR A 266 -14.04 2.38 8.13
C TYR A 266 -14.62 1.48 7.02
N ARG A 267 -15.69 1.92 6.34
CA ARG A 267 -16.25 1.19 5.20
C ARG A 267 -15.27 1.09 4.03
N ALA A 268 -14.51 2.16 3.75
CA ALA A 268 -13.49 2.14 2.71
C ALA A 268 -12.38 1.12 3.03
N ALA A 269 -11.92 1.04 4.29
CA ALA A 269 -10.99 0.00 4.73
C ALA A 269 -11.57 -1.42 4.59
N GLY A 270 -12.86 -1.59 4.87
CA GLY A 270 -13.59 -2.85 4.64
C GLY A 270 -13.66 -3.25 3.16
N SER A 271 -13.97 -2.30 2.28
CA SER A 271 -13.93 -2.52 0.82
C SER A 271 -12.53 -2.88 0.34
N PHE A 272 -11.50 -2.22 0.89
CA PHE A 272 -10.10 -2.56 0.61
C PHE A 272 -9.80 -4.00 1.03
N THR A 273 -10.24 -4.46 2.22
CA THR A 273 -10.10 -5.87 2.65
C THR A 273 -10.70 -6.84 1.64
N ALA A 274 -11.93 -6.56 1.16
CA ALA A 274 -12.58 -7.41 0.18
C ALA A 274 -11.79 -7.47 -1.13
N LYS A 275 -11.26 -6.34 -1.59
CA LYS A 275 -10.46 -6.28 -2.82
C LYS A 275 -9.11 -6.98 -2.67
N THR A 276 -8.46 -6.88 -1.52
CA THR A 276 -7.24 -7.63 -1.20
C THR A 276 -7.49 -9.13 -1.19
N ALA A 277 -8.63 -9.60 -0.68
CA ALA A 277 -8.99 -11.01 -0.69
C ALA A 277 -9.25 -11.54 -2.11
N GLU A 278 -9.92 -10.75 -2.96
CA GLU A 278 -10.10 -11.07 -4.38
C GLU A 278 -8.74 -11.18 -5.08
N LEU A 279 -7.85 -10.20 -4.88
CA LEU A 279 -6.49 -10.21 -5.43
C LEU A 279 -5.69 -11.45 -4.97
N GLN A 280 -5.82 -11.85 -3.71
CA GLN A 280 -5.18 -13.06 -3.20
C GLN A 280 -5.64 -14.30 -3.98
N GLN A 281 -6.94 -14.45 -4.21
CA GLN A 281 -7.48 -15.56 -4.99
C GLN A 281 -6.99 -15.56 -6.44
N VAL A 282 -6.85 -14.37 -7.04
CA VAL A 282 -6.30 -14.24 -8.40
C VAL A 282 -4.83 -14.66 -8.43
N ILE A 283 -4.01 -14.22 -7.48
CA ILE A 283 -2.59 -14.61 -7.38
C ILE A 283 -2.47 -16.14 -7.22
N ASP A 284 -3.20 -16.72 -6.26
CA ASP A 284 -3.20 -18.16 -6.00
C ASP A 284 -3.65 -18.98 -7.22
N GLY A 285 -4.67 -18.48 -7.92
CA GLY A 285 -5.12 -19.01 -9.19
C GLY A 285 -4.00 -18.99 -10.24
N SER A 286 -3.43 -17.81 -10.49
CA SER A 286 -2.38 -17.57 -11.50
C SER A 286 -1.15 -18.46 -11.30
N VAL A 287 -0.71 -18.72 -10.07
CA VAL A 287 0.39 -19.66 -9.79
C VAL A 287 0.05 -21.07 -10.32
N LYS A 288 -1.18 -21.55 -10.07
CA LYS A 288 -1.62 -22.85 -10.55
C LYS A 288 -1.68 -22.90 -12.08
N TYR A 289 -2.13 -21.81 -12.71
CA TYR A 289 -2.13 -21.65 -14.17
C TYR A 289 -0.72 -21.78 -14.74
N LEU A 290 0.19 -20.92 -14.28
CA LEU A 290 1.56 -20.85 -14.77
C LEU A 290 2.33 -22.14 -14.54
N LYS A 291 2.18 -22.78 -13.38
CA LYS A 291 2.86 -24.06 -13.09
C LYS A 291 2.42 -25.18 -14.03
N THR A 292 1.13 -25.24 -14.35
CA THR A 292 0.59 -26.26 -15.27
C THR A 292 1.08 -26.02 -16.70
N PHE A 293 1.05 -24.76 -17.14
CA PHE A 293 1.55 -24.34 -18.45
C PHE A 293 3.05 -24.60 -18.62
N PHE A 294 3.88 -24.14 -17.66
CA PHE A 294 5.33 -24.35 -17.71
C PHE A 294 5.72 -25.82 -17.71
N ARG A 295 5.02 -26.65 -16.91
CA ARG A 295 5.24 -28.10 -16.89
C ARG A 295 4.99 -28.73 -18.26
N TRP A 296 3.87 -28.41 -18.89
CA TRP A 296 3.55 -28.91 -20.23
C TRP A 296 4.55 -28.42 -21.28
N LEU A 297 4.85 -27.13 -21.28
CA LEU A 297 5.77 -26.54 -22.25
C LEU A 297 7.18 -27.14 -22.11
N TYR A 298 7.63 -27.36 -20.87
CA TYR A 298 8.93 -27.99 -20.60
C TYR A 298 9.01 -29.42 -21.12
N VAL A 299 7.99 -30.26 -20.86
CA VAL A 299 7.92 -31.63 -21.40
C VAL A 299 7.90 -31.61 -22.94
N THR A 300 7.23 -30.64 -23.53
CA THR A 300 7.13 -30.50 -24.99
C THR A 300 8.46 -30.10 -25.61
N ILE A 301 9.20 -29.17 -25.00
CA ILE A 301 10.56 -28.83 -25.44
C ILE A 301 11.49 -30.03 -25.36
N LEU A 302 11.46 -30.81 -24.27
CA LEU A 302 12.29 -32.02 -24.16
C LEU A 302 11.97 -33.03 -25.26
N ARG A 303 10.70 -33.22 -25.61
CA ARG A 303 10.28 -34.10 -26.70
C ARG A 303 10.78 -33.62 -28.06
N LEU A 304 10.69 -32.33 -28.34
CA LEU A 304 11.17 -31.75 -29.60
C LEU A 304 12.70 -31.78 -29.71
N SER A 305 13.40 -31.77 -28.57
CA SER A 305 14.86 -31.87 -28.51
C SER A 305 15.39 -33.31 -28.44
N ASP A 306 14.54 -34.34 -28.49
CA ASP A 306 14.90 -35.76 -28.28
C ASP A 306 15.65 -36.03 -26.95
N GLU A 307 15.37 -35.24 -25.92
CA GLU A 307 15.97 -35.36 -24.58
C GLU A 307 15.12 -36.28 -23.66
N PRO A 308 15.73 -37.00 -22.70
CA PRO A 308 15.00 -37.91 -21.83
C PRO A 308 14.04 -37.15 -20.90
N ILE A 309 12.77 -37.56 -20.89
CA ILE A 309 11.72 -36.96 -20.07
C ILE A 309 11.75 -37.61 -18.68
N PRO A 310 11.88 -36.83 -17.59
CA PRO A 310 11.78 -37.37 -16.23
C PRO A 310 10.42 -38.03 -15.98
N PRO A 311 10.37 -39.22 -15.36
CA PRO A 311 9.12 -39.96 -15.14
C PRO A 311 8.11 -39.19 -14.28
N GLU A 312 8.60 -38.31 -13.40
CA GLU A 312 7.78 -37.41 -12.56
C GLU A 312 6.99 -36.38 -13.37
N LEU A 313 7.47 -36.02 -14.57
CA LEU A 313 6.85 -35.03 -15.46
C LEU A 313 5.99 -35.67 -16.55
N ALA A 314 6.08 -37.00 -16.73
CA ALA A 314 5.38 -37.72 -17.79
C ALA A 314 3.86 -37.83 -17.58
N THR A 315 3.37 -37.54 -16.37
CA THR A 315 1.95 -37.63 -16.02
C THR A 315 1.23 -36.30 -16.28
N SER A 316 0.62 -36.17 -17.47
CA SER A 316 -0.34 -35.10 -17.76
C SER A 316 -1.76 -35.65 -17.74
N THR A 317 -2.65 -35.03 -16.97
CA THR A 317 -4.05 -35.45 -16.89
C THR A 317 -4.89 -34.79 -18.01
N GLN A 318 -6.03 -35.39 -18.35
CA GLN A 318 -7.01 -34.75 -19.26
C GLN A 318 -7.51 -33.39 -18.74
N GLN A 319 -7.51 -33.19 -17.42
CA GLN A 319 -7.85 -31.91 -16.81
C GLN A 319 -6.79 -30.85 -17.11
N ASP A 320 -5.51 -31.21 -17.04
CA ASP A 320 -4.40 -30.31 -17.37
C ASP A 320 -4.47 -29.84 -18.83
N VAL A 321 -4.76 -30.75 -19.76
CA VAL A 321 -4.89 -30.42 -21.19
C VAL A 321 -6.04 -29.45 -21.44
N ARG A 322 -7.23 -29.72 -20.89
CA ARG A 322 -8.38 -28.80 -21.01
C ARG A 322 -8.08 -27.43 -20.40
N PHE A 323 -7.35 -27.42 -19.30
CA PHE A 323 -6.98 -26.21 -18.59
C PHE A 323 -5.99 -25.35 -19.40
N ILE A 324 -4.96 -25.97 -20.00
CA ILE A 324 -4.02 -25.28 -20.90
C ILE A 324 -4.72 -24.77 -22.15
N ALA A 325 -5.62 -25.57 -22.75
CA ALA A 325 -6.39 -25.13 -23.92
C ALA A 325 -7.25 -23.89 -23.60
N ASN A 326 -7.95 -23.89 -22.45
CA ASN A 326 -8.72 -22.73 -22.04
C ASN A 326 -7.82 -21.49 -21.83
N PHE A 327 -6.64 -21.67 -21.25
CA PHE A 327 -5.66 -20.61 -21.04
C PHE A 327 -5.18 -20.01 -22.36
N LEU A 328 -4.72 -20.85 -23.30
CA LEU A 328 -4.28 -20.42 -24.64
C LEU A 328 -5.39 -19.69 -25.41
N ALA A 329 -6.65 -20.10 -25.24
CA ALA A 329 -7.78 -19.53 -25.97
C ALA A 329 -8.32 -18.22 -25.38
N LYS A 330 -8.17 -17.99 -24.07
CA LYS A 330 -8.85 -16.87 -23.37
C LYS A 330 -7.93 -15.89 -22.66
N ASP A 331 -6.78 -16.36 -22.19
CA ASP A 331 -5.95 -15.63 -21.24
C ASP A 331 -4.51 -15.40 -21.73
N PHE A 332 -4.18 -15.90 -22.92
CA PHE A 332 -2.84 -15.81 -23.48
C PHE A 332 -2.64 -14.52 -24.28
N GLU A 333 -3.70 -14.01 -24.90
CA GLU A 333 -3.70 -12.74 -25.63
C GLU A 333 -4.70 -11.78 -24.99
N THR A 334 -4.25 -10.55 -24.71
CA THR A 334 -5.11 -9.42 -24.31
C THR A 334 -4.83 -8.27 -25.26
N ASP A 335 -5.86 -7.72 -25.91
CA ASP A 335 -5.75 -6.63 -26.91
C ASP A 335 -4.77 -6.92 -28.06
N GLY A 336 -4.64 -8.20 -28.46
CA GLY A 336 -3.73 -8.61 -29.54
C GLY A 336 -2.24 -8.61 -29.16
N GLN A 337 -1.92 -8.48 -27.86
CA GLN A 337 -0.58 -8.70 -27.32
C GLN A 337 -0.58 -9.90 -26.38
N VAL A 338 0.50 -10.69 -26.41
CA VAL A 338 0.68 -11.79 -25.46
C VAL A 338 0.83 -11.23 -24.05
N ARG A 339 -0.16 -11.48 -23.20
CA ARG A 339 -0.17 -11.10 -21.78
C ARG A 339 -0.64 -12.29 -20.98
N LEU A 340 0.24 -12.82 -20.15
CA LEU A 340 -0.03 -14.01 -19.33
C LEU A 340 -0.73 -13.67 -18.01
N ASP A 341 -1.36 -12.49 -17.94
CA ASP A 341 -1.58 -11.77 -16.70
C ASP A 341 -3.07 -11.48 -16.43
N ARG A 342 -3.53 -11.93 -15.27
CA ARG A 342 -4.86 -11.62 -14.70
C ARG A 342 -4.78 -10.68 -13.49
N ILE A 343 -3.58 -10.37 -13.02
CA ILE A 343 -3.31 -9.54 -11.84
C ILE A 343 -3.29 -8.06 -12.21
N GLY A 344 -2.88 -7.71 -13.44
CA GLY A 344 -2.77 -6.33 -13.90
C GLY A 344 -4.03 -5.51 -13.75
N GLN A 345 -5.22 -6.10 -13.95
CA GLN A 345 -6.50 -5.40 -13.73
C GLN A 345 -6.73 -4.94 -12.27
N TYR A 346 -5.96 -5.45 -11.31
CA TYR A 346 -6.02 -5.07 -9.89
C TYR A 346 -4.93 -4.07 -9.49
N LEU A 347 -3.80 -4.06 -10.20
CA LEU A 347 -2.60 -3.30 -9.82
C LEU A 347 -2.33 -2.11 -10.75
N ARG A 348 -2.91 -2.08 -11.95
CA ARG A 348 -2.77 -0.95 -12.87
C ARG A 348 -3.57 0.24 -12.38
N ASN A 349 -2.90 1.38 -12.31
CA ASN A 349 -3.54 2.69 -12.15
C ASN A 349 -3.88 3.24 -13.54
N GLU A 350 -4.93 2.71 -14.17
CA GLU A 350 -5.48 3.23 -15.43
C GLU A 350 -6.60 4.25 -15.20
#